data_AF-A0A7Z9XH04-F1
#
_entry.id   AF-A0A7Z9XH04-F1
#
_cell.length_a   1.000
_cell.length_b   1.000
_cell.length_c   1.000
_cell.angle_alpha   90.00
_cell.angle_beta   90.00
_cell.angle_gamma   90.00
#
_symmetry.space_group_name_H-M   'P 1'
#
loop_
_entity.id
_entity.type
_entity.pdbx_description
1 polymer ?
#
loop_
_entity_poly.entity_id
_entity_poly.type
_entity_poly.pdbx_seq_one_letter_code
_entity_poly.pdbx_strand_id
1 'polypeptide(L)'
;MTPAASEKLRRLLGLFSREDRLLILINADPDAMASAMALKRLLWRQVAATCIAHVNTISRPDNLAMIRLLKLDLVPVEKVARDQFTRFA
;
A
#
# COMPACT_ATOMS: atom_id res chain seq x y z
N MET A 1 -23.20 -1.23 17.16
CA MET A 1 -23.45 -1.79 15.82
C MET A 1 -22.22 -1.54 14.95
N THR A 2 -21.64 -2.58 14.39
CA THR A 2 -20.48 -2.47 13.49
C THR A 2 -20.94 -1.81 12.18
N PRO A 3 -20.32 -0.71 11.71
CA PRO A 3 -20.73 -0.09 10.47
C PRO A 3 -20.55 -1.06 9.30
N ALA A 4 -21.47 -1.03 8.34
CA ALA A 4 -21.41 -1.85 7.13
C ALA A 4 -20.10 -1.59 6.35
N ALA A 5 -19.62 -2.59 5.62
CA ALA A 5 -18.35 -2.50 4.88
C ALA A 5 -18.31 -1.30 3.92
N SER A 6 -19.40 -1.02 3.22
CA SER A 6 -19.53 0.12 2.31
C SER A 6 -19.40 1.48 3.02
N GLU A 7 -19.85 1.56 4.26
CA GLU A 7 -19.73 2.78 5.07
C GLU A 7 -18.30 2.99 5.54
N LYS A 8 -17.64 1.92 6.00
CA LYS A 8 -16.21 1.95 6.33
C LYS A 8 -15.36 2.35 5.12
N LEU A 9 -15.68 1.81 3.94
CA LEU A 9 -14.99 2.16 2.70
C LEU A 9 -15.18 3.65 2.35
N ARG A 10 -16.41 4.17 2.39
CA ARG A 10 -16.66 5.59 2.11
C ARG A 10 -15.89 6.50 3.07
N ARG A 11 -15.83 6.15 4.36
CA ARG A 11 -15.04 6.89 5.35
C ARG A 11 -13.54 6.84 5.06
N LEU A 12 -13.01 5.65 4.75
CA LEU A 12 -11.60 5.47 4.38
C LEU A 12 -11.24 6.32 3.16
N LEU A 13 -12.04 6.23 2.09
CA LEU A 13 -11.83 7.02 0.89
C LEU A 13 -11.94 8.52 1.20
N GLY A 14 -12.83 8.95 2.08
CA GLY A 14 -12.98 10.34 2.49
C GLY A 14 -11.77 10.96 3.21
N LEU A 15 -10.77 10.16 3.62
CA LEU A 15 -9.55 10.66 4.27
C LEU A 15 -8.52 11.21 3.28
N PHE A 16 -8.66 10.90 1.99
CA PHE A 16 -7.66 11.17 0.97
C PHE A 16 -8.14 12.22 -0.05
N SER A 17 -7.20 13.06 -0.48
CA SER A 17 -7.40 14.09 -1.51
C SER A 17 -6.60 13.77 -2.77
N ARG A 18 -6.99 14.34 -3.91
CA ARG A 18 -6.34 14.10 -5.21
C ARG A 18 -4.87 14.51 -5.27
N GLU A 19 -4.45 15.43 -4.40
CA GLU A 19 -3.08 15.91 -4.30
C GLU A 19 -2.21 15.02 -3.41
N ASP A 20 -2.82 14.11 -2.64
CA ASP A 20 -2.08 13.28 -1.71
C ASP A 20 -1.16 12.31 -2.44
N ARG A 21 0.01 12.09 -1.83
CA ARG A 21 0.97 11.05 -2.23
C ARG A 21 1.09 10.10 -1.06
N LEU A 22 0.59 8.88 -1.23
CA LEU A 22 0.50 7.88 -0.17
C LEU A 22 1.68 6.91 -0.21
N LEU A 23 2.33 6.73 0.93
CA LEU A 23 3.26 5.63 1.18
C LEU A 23 2.55 4.55 2.02
N ILE A 24 2.47 3.33 1.50
CA ILE A 24 1.94 2.16 2.20
C ILE A 24 3.12 1.37 2.73
N LEU A 25 3.24 1.27 4.05
CA LEU A 25 4.33 0.54 4.72
C LEU A 25 3.85 -0.86 5.13
N ILE A 26 4.56 -1.89 4.68
CA ILE A 26 4.21 -3.28 5.00
C ILE A 26 5.38 -4.07 5.57
N ASN A 27 5.04 -5.08 6.37
CA ASN A 27 5.87 -6.26 6.51
C ASN A 27 5.54 -7.19 5.34
N ALA A 28 6.51 -7.54 4.51
CA ALA A 28 6.29 -8.21 3.23
C ALA A 28 5.97 -9.71 3.39
N ASP A 29 4.74 -9.97 3.79
CA ASP A 29 4.06 -11.26 3.82
C ASP A 29 2.94 -11.28 2.75
N PRO A 30 2.48 -12.47 2.31
CA PRO A 30 1.48 -12.57 1.24
C PRO A 30 0.20 -11.75 1.50
N ASP A 31 -0.32 -11.78 2.73
CA ASP A 31 -1.53 -11.06 3.12
C ASP A 31 -1.33 -9.54 3.13
N ALA A 32 -0.16 -9.09 3.59
CA ALA A 32 0.18 -7.68 3.65
C ALA A 32 0.43 -7.10 2.25
N MET A 33 1.12 -7.86 1.39
CA MET A 33 1.31 -7.51 -0.02
C MET A 33 -0.04 -7.44 -0.73
N ALA A 34 -0.91 -8.43 -0.55
CA ALA A 34 -2.25 -8.45 -1.15
C ALA A 34 -3.11 -7.27 -0.65
N SER A 35 -3.07 -6.97 0.65
CA SER A 35 -3.80 -5.84 1.25
C SER A 35 -3.28 -4.49 0.75
N ALA A 36 -1.97 -4.33 0.61
CA ALA A 36 -1.36 -3.12 0.05
C ALA A 36 -1.73 -2.93 -1.43
N MET A 37 -1.73 -4.00 -2.22
CA MET A 37 -2.22 -3.95 -3.61
C MET A 37 -3.70 -3.57 -3.69
N ALA A 38 -4.54 -4.14 -2.81
CA ALA A 38 -5.95 -3.82 -2.75
C ALA A 38 -6.17 -2.35 -2.39
N LEU A 39 -5.44 -1.82 -1.40
CA LEU A 39 -5.52 -0.42 -1.01
C LEU A 39 -5.03 0.51 -2.14
N LYS A 40 -3.89 0.19 -2.76
CA LYS A 40 -3.39 0.88 -3.96
C LYS A 40 -4.45 0.91 -5.06
N ARG A 41 -5.14 -0.21 -5.29
CA ARG A 41 -6.21 -0.34 -6.28
C ARG A 41 -7.45 0.47 -5.92
N LEU A 42 -7.82 0.58 -4.65
CA LEU A 42 -8.94 1.41 -4.21
C LEU A 42 -8.64 2.91 -4.39
N LEU A 43 -7.40 3.33 -4.11
CA LEU A 43 -6.99 4.73 -4.11
C LEU A 43 -6.47 5.24 -5.47
N TRP A 44 -6.33 4.38 -6.49
CA TRP A 44 -5.73 4.70 -7.80
C TRP A 44 -6.32 5.92 -8.54
N ARG A 45 -7.57 6.32 -8.24
CA ARG A 45 -8.24 7.50 -8.81
C ARG A 45 -8.49 8.61 -7.79
N GLN A 46 -8.04 8.41 -6.57
CA GLN A 46 -8.32 9.29 -5.45
C GLN A 46 -7.08 10.05 -4.97
N VAL A 47 -5.88 9.52 -5.18
CA VAL A 47 -4.61 10.14 -4.81
C VAL A 47 -3.70 10.32 -6.03
N ALA A 48 -2.76 11.27 -5.98
CA ALA A 48 -1.84 11.56 -7.07
C ALA A 48 -0.84 10.42 -7.31
N ALA A 49 -0.34 9.82 -6.23
CA ALA A 49 0.61 8.72 -6.29
C ALA A 49 0.46 7.76 -5.11
N THR A 50 0.79 6.49 -5.35
CA THR A 50 0.88 5.45 -4.31
C THR A 50 2.20 4.71 -4.47
N CYS A 51 2.91 4.52 -3.36
CA CYS A 51 4.11 3.68 -3.29
C CYS A 51 3.92 2.64 -2.19
N ILE A 52 4.33 1.40 -2.45
CA ILE A 52 4.33 0.35 -1.43
C ILE A 52 5.79 0.10 -1.05
N ALA A 53 6.08 0.20 0.24
CA ALA A 53 7.41 -0.03 0.77
C ALA A 53 7.41 -1.09 1.87
N HIS A 54 8.47 -1.88 1.91
CA HIS A 54 8.62 -2.95 2.90
C HIS A 54 9.72 -2.63 3.92
N VAL A 55 9.46 -2.97 5.19
CA VAL A 55 10.37 -2.71 6.31
C VAL A 55 11.32 -3.88 6.56
N ASN A 56 10.89 -5.09 6.27
CA ASN A 56 11.65 -6.31 6.50
C ASN A 56 12.45 -6.75 5.27
N THR A 57 13.45 -7.59 5.50
CA THR A 57 14.15 -8.31 4.42
C THR A 57 13.28 -9.47 3.93
N ILE A 58 12.98 -9.48 2.64
CA ILE A 58 12.17 -10.54 2.00
C ILE A 58 13.09 -11.71 1.64
N SER A 59 13.17 -12.73 2.50
CA SER A 59 14.03 -13.90 2.27
C SER A 59 13.26 -15.17 1.92
N ARG A 60 11.94 -15.22 2.18
CA ARG A 60 11.13 -16.41 1.93
C ARG A 60 10.94 -16.63 0.42
N PRO A 61 11.23 -17.83 -0.12
CA PRO A 61 11.19 -18.10 -1.55
C PRO A 61 9.79 -17.89 -2.14
N ASP A 62 8.74 -18.23 -1.40
CA ASP A 62 7.35 -18.04 -1.85
C ASP A 62 7.00 -16.56 -2.03
N ASN A 63 7.42 -15.69 -1.09
CA ASN A 63 7.19 -14.24 -1.19
C ASN A 63 7.99 -13.65 -2.36
N LEU A 64 9.23 -14.10 -2.56
CA LEU A 64 10.05 -13.70 -3.71
C LEU A 64 9.42 -14.14 -5.04
N ALA A 65 8.87 -15.36 -5.11
CA ALA A 65 8.14 -15.84 -6.27
C ALA A 65 6.89 -14.99 -6.51
N MET A 66 6.11 -14.68 -5.48
CA MET A 66 4.94 -13.82 -5.58
C MET A 66 5.28 -12.43 -6.14
N ILE A 67 6.34 -11.79 -5.64
CA ILE A 67 6.80 -10.49 -6.14
C ILE A 67 7.18 -10.57 -7.63
N ARG A 68 7.92 -11.60 -8.00
CA ARG A 68 8.40 -11.80 -9.39
C ARG A 68 7.25 -12.11 -10.35
N LEU A 69 6.35 -13.02 -9.97
CA LEU A 69 5.25 -13.48 -10.81
C LEU A 69 4.17 -12.41 -10.97
N LEU A 70 3.84 -11.69 -9.89
CA LEU A 70 2.83 -10.63 -9.90
C LEU A 70 3.40 -9.26 -10.28
N LYS A 71 4.72 -9.18 -10.50
CA LYS A 71 5.46 -7.94 -10.85
C LYS A 71 5.15 -6.80 -9.88
N LEU A 72 5.32 -7.07 -8.59
CA LEU A 72 4.98 -6.11 -7.54
C LEU A 72 6.08 -5.07 -7.40
N ASP A 73 5.70 -3.80 -7.57
CA ASP A 73 6.56 -2.65 -7.31
C ASP A 73 6.65 -2.41 -5.80
N LEU A 74 7.58 -3.13 -5.15
CA LEU A 74 7.90 -2.99 -3.73
C LEU A 74 9.28 -2.34 -3.57
N VAL A 75 9.37 -1.31 -2.74
CA VAL A 75 10.64 -0.61 -2.49
C VAL A 75 11.06 -0.83 -1.04
N PRO A 76 12.34 -1.12 -0.75
CA PRO A 76 12.83 -1.13 0.63
C PRO A 76 12.62 0.25 1.26
N VAL A 77 12.09 0.30 2.49
CA VAL A 77 11.78 1.57 3.19
C VAL A 77 12.98 2.52 3.28
N GLU A 78 14.19 1.97 3.32
CA GLU A 78 15.47 2.70 3.35
C GLU A 78 15.72 3.52 2.08
N LYS A 79 15.14 3.11 0.94
CA LYS A 79 15.29 3.79 -0.35
C LYS A 79 14.18 4.82 -0.62
N VAL A 80 13.24 4.98 0.31
CA VAL A 80 12.09 5.87 0.16
C VAL A 80 12.42 7.27 0.68
N ALA A 81 12.37 8.26 -0.21
CA ALA A 81 12.44 9.67 0.17
C ALA A 81 11.10 10.11 0.79
N ARG A 82 11.04 10.17 2.12
CA ARG A 82 9.82 10.48 2.89
C ARG A 82 9.20 11.83 2.51
N ASP A 83 10.02 12.80 2.14
CA ASP A 83 9.59 14.15 1.75
C ASP A 83 8.71 14.18 0.48
N GLN A 84 8.67 13.08 -0.27
CA GLN A 84 7.83 12.94 -1.47
C GLN A 84 6.39 12.49 -1.15
N PHE A 85 6.06 12.21 0.11
CA PHE A 85 4.76 11.66 0.52
C PHE A 85 4.06 12.57 1.53
N THR A 86 2.75 12.74 1.37
CA THR A 86 1.91 13.57 2.25
C THR A 86 1.17 12.74 3.28
N ARG A 87 0.96 11.44 3.00
CA ARG A 87 0.21 10.50 3.84
C ARG A 87 0.95 9.17 3.96
N PHE A 88 0.67 8.49 5.06
CA PHE A 88 1.23 7.18 5.40
C PHE A 88 0.10 6.24 5.81
N ALA A 89 0.17 4.98 5.38
CA ALA A 89 -0.73 3.89 5.74
C ALA A 89 0.05 2.64 6.14
#